data_AF-A0A932FVV6-F1
#
_entry.id   AF-A0A932FVV6-F1
#
_cell.length_a   1.000
_cell.length_b   1.000
_cell.length_c   1.000
_cell.angle_alpha   90.00
_cell.angle_beta   90.00
_cell.angle_gamma   90.00
#
_symmetry.space_group_name_H-M   'P 1'
#
loop_
_entity.id
_entity.type
_entity.pdbx_description
1 polymer ?
#
loop_
_entity_poly.entity_id
_entity_poly.type
_entity_poly.pdbx_seq_one_letter_code
_entity_poly.pdbx_strand_id
1 'polypeptide(L)'
;MLVEALRSHIPHSPLWGAWQKWEDQARRLNDVEVKTRARLGEVVDRVFAGTGKPFSRSGMVESLWFSIHHAATSESIDHMEYGIEHTGEGPNLRWGAFGLSGVADEAGLRVVQEEHGKLVRQVTCEEYVGALREELSRWAQARDAINEEVDILVLRHLVPGTCRLCPR
;
A
#
# COMPACT_ATOMS: atom_id res chain seq x y z
N MET A 1 -22.56 -11.48 11.82
CA MET A 1 -23.52 -11.21 12.92
C MET A 1 -24.05 -9.78 12.97
N LEU A 2 -23.27 -8.74 13.31
CA LEU A 2 -23.82 -7.36 13.43
C LEU A 2 -24.26 -6.78 12.07
N VAL A 3 -23.43 -6.93 11.02
CA VAL A 3 -23.71 -6.43 9.67
C VAL A 3 -24.92 -7.14 9.05
N GLU A 4 -25.04 -8.45 9.25
CA GLU A 4 -26.20 -9.23 8.76
C GLU A 4 -27.49 -8.81 9.47
N ALA A 5 -27.45 -8.63 10.80
CA ALA A 5 -28.60 -8.14 11.56
C ALA A 5 -29.03 -6.74 11.09
N LEU A 6 -28.06 -5.84 10.84
CA LEU A 6 -28.35 -4.52 10.28
C LEU A 6 -28.93 -4.64 8.86
N ARG A 7 -28.40 -5.52 8.01
CA ARG A 7 -28.91 -5.75 6.65
C ARG A 7 -30.33 -6.29 6.65
N SER A 8 -30.71 -7.13 7.61
CA SER A 8 -32.11 -7.56 7.77
C SER A 8 -33.03 -6.43 8.22
N HIS A 9 -32.53 -5.44 8.98
CA HIS A 9 -33.34 -4.31 9.46
C HIS A 9 -33.50 -3.18 8.44
N ILE A 10 -32.51 -2.96 7.58
CA ILE A 10 -32.50 -1.88 6.57
C ILE A 10 -32.09 -2.39 5.18
N PRO A 11 -32.76 -3.42 4.61
CA PRO A 11 -32.29 -4.11 3.40
C PRO A 11 -32.17 -3.22 2.15
N HIS A 12 -32.92 -2.10 2.10
CA HIS A 12 -32.91 -1.15 0.99
C HIS A 12 -32.08 0.11 1.27
N SER A 13 -31.27 0.12 2.32
CA SER A 13 -30.41 1.26 2.64
C SER A 13 -29.33 1.44 1.56
N PRO A 14 -29.04 2.69 1.14
CA PRO A 14 -27.92 2.99 0.25
C PRO A 14 -26.56 2.57 0.82
N LEU A 15 -26.46 2.40 2.15
CA LEU A 15 -25.30 1.84 2.85
C LEU A 15 -24.77 0.57 2.18
N TRP A 16 -25.64 -0.33 1.73
CA TRP A 16 -25.19 -1.60 1.14
C TRP A 16 -24.54 -1.43 -0.22
N GLY A 17 -25.00 -0.46 -1.01
CA GLY A 17 -24.35 -0.08 -2.27
C GLY A 17 -23.00 0.59 -2.02
N ALA A 18 -22.89 1.45 -1.00
CA ALA A 18 -21.63 2.05 -0.58
C ALA A 18 -20.63 1.00 -0.06
N TRP A 19 -21.11 0.05 0.76
CA TRP A 19 -20.34 -1.08 1.26
C TRP A 19 -19.76 -1.94 0.13
N GLN A 20 -20.60 -2.34 -0.82
CA GLN A 20 -20.14 -3.15 -1.95
C GLN A 20 -19.10 -2.40 -2.80
N LYS A 21 -19.30 -1.10 -3.06
CA LYS A 21 -18.31 -0.27 -3.75
C LYS A 21 -16.98 -0.24 -3.00
N TRP A 22 -17.00 -0.09 -1.68
CA TRP A 22 -15.79 -0.08 -0.86
C TRP A 22 -15.05 -1.42 -0.91
N GLU A 23 -15.76 -2.56 -0.82
CA GLU A 23 -15.17 -3.88 -0.99
C GLU A 23 -14.54 -4.06 -2.38
N ASP A 24 -15.23 -3.60 -3.44
CA ASP A 24 -14.72 -3.68 -4.80
C ASP A 24 -13.48 -2.79 -5.00
N GLN A 25 -13.43 -1.60 -4.41
CA GLN A 25 -12.23 -0.75 -4.44
C GLN A 25 -11.07 -1.36 -3.63
N ALA A 26 -11.34 -1.99 -2.48
CA ALA A 26 -10.32 -2.69 -1.72
C ALA A 26 -9.68 -3.83 -2.52
N ARG A 27 -10.49 -4.61 -3.27
CA ARG A 27 -9.98 -5.64 -4.18
C ARG A 27 -9.11 -5.05 -5.29
N ARG A 28 -9.55 -3.96 -5.91
CA ARG A 28 -8.78 -3.26 -6.97
C ARG A 28 -7.44 -2.74 -6.46
N LEU A 29 -7.42 -2.14 -5.27
CA LEU A 29 -6.18 -1.70 -4.63
C LEU A 29 -5.22 -2.87 -4.41
N ASN A 30 -5.71 -3.98 -3.87
CA ASN A 30 -4.90 -5.19 -3.69
C ASN A 30 -4.35 -5.72 -5.03
N ASP A 31 -5.17 -5.72 -6.10
CA ASP A 31 -4.71 -6.13 -7.43
C ASP A 31 -3.62 -5.20 -7.99
N VAL A 32 -3.74 -3.88 -7.76
CA VAL A 32 -2.72 -2.89 -8.16
C VAL A 32 -1.43 -3.10 -7.37
N GLU A 33 -1.52 -3.34 -6.06
CA GLU A 33 -0.38 -3.62 -5.20
C GLU A 33 0.36 -4.89 -5.65
N VAL A 34 -0.36 -6.00 -5.86
CA VAL A 34 0.23 -7.28 -6.31
C VAL A 34 0.91 -7.12 -7.68
N LYS A 35 0.24 -6.48 -8.65
CA LYS A 35 0.80 -6.26 -10.00
C LYS A 35 2.02 -5.33 -9.96
N THR A 36 1.96 -4.27 -9.16
CA THR A 36 3.08 -3.33 -9.01
C THR A 36 4.29 -4.03 -8.41
N ARG A 37 4.11 -4.78 -7.31
CA ARG A 37 5.21 -5.56 -6.70
C ARG A 37 5.81 -6.57 -7.68
N ALA A 38 4.99 -7.27 -8.46
CA ALA A 38 5.48 -8.20 -9.48
C ALA A 38 6.34 -7.48 -10.53
N ARG A 39 5.86 -6.36 -11.08
CA ARG A 39 6.60 -5.52 -12.04
C ARG A 39 7.89 -4.96 -11.45
N LEU A 40 7.87 -4.51 -10.20
CA LEU A 40 9.07 -4.05 -9.49
C LEU A 40 10.09 -5.18 -9.34
N GLY A 41 9.63 -6.38 -9.02
CA GLY A 41 10.49 -7.57 -8.97
C GLY A 41 11.23 -7.82 -10.29
N GLU A 42 10.52 -7.76 -11.42
CA GLU A 42 11.14 -7.90 -12.75
C GLU A 42 12.15 -6.79 -13.07
N VAL A 43 11.86 -5.55 -12.65
CA VAL A 43 12.78 -4.40 -12.81
C VAL A 43 14.04 -4.60 -11.97
N VAL A 44 13.88 -4.97 -10.70
CA VAL A 44 15.00 -5.26 -9.77
C VAL A 44 15.87 -6.38 -10.34
N ASP A 45 15.27 -7.50 -10.74
CA ASP A 45 16.00 -8.65 -11.28
C ASP A 45 16.82 -8.25 -12.52
N ARG A 46 16.24 -7.43 -13.42
CA ARG A 46 16.91 -6.97 -14.63
C ARG A 46 18.07 -6.03 -14.35
N VAL A 47 17.90 -5.07 -13.44
CA VAL A 47 18.95 -4.11 -13.08
C VAL A 47 20.11 -4.83 -12.40
N PHE A 48 19.81 -5.72 -11.45
CA PHE A 48 20.84 -6.34 -10.65
C PHE A 48 21.50 -7.56 -11.31
N ALA A 49 20.88 -8.20 -12.30
CA ALA A 49 21.50 -9.26 -13.10
C ALA A 49 22.85 -8.82 -13.72
N GLY A 50 22.99 -7.55 -14.09
CA GLY A 50 24.22 -6.99 -14.68
C GLY A 50 25.28 -6.58 -13.66
N THR A 51 24.95 -6.51 -12.36
CA THR A 51 25.87 -5.99 -11.34
C THR A 51 26.79 -7.06 -10.75
N GLY A 52 26.36 -8.33 -10.74
CA GLY A 52 27.05 -9.42 -10.05
C GLY A 52 27.21 -9.21 -8.54
N LYS A 53 26.52 -8.21 -7.96
CA LYS A 53 26.60 -7.89 -6.53
C LYS A 53 25.46 -8.57 -5.77
N PRO A 54 25.74 -9.13 -4.58
CA PRO A 54 24.68 -9.70 -3.75
C PRO A 54 23.66 -8.66 -3.31
N PHE A 55 22.38 -8.94 -3.54
CA PHE A 55 21.28 -8.06 -3.16
C PHE A 55 20.10 -8.83 -2.57
N SER A 56 19.27 -8.13 -1.80
CA SER A 56 18.02 -8.64 -1.25
C SER A 56 16.88 -8.25 -2.17
N ARG A 57 16.37 -9.20 -2.95
CA ARG A 57 15.25 -8.95 -3.88
C ARG A 57 14.00 -8.47 -3.15
N SER A 58 13.66 -9.12 -2.03
CA SER A 58 12.49 -8.75 -1.22
C SER A 58 12.64 -7.35 -0.65
N GLY A 59 13.79 -7.02 -0.08
CA GLY A 59 14.04 -5.69 0.47
C GLY A 59 14.00 -4.58 -0.58
N MET A 60 14.54 -4.85 -1.78
CA MET A 60 14.46 -3.93 -2.92
C MET A 60 13.03 -3.71 -3.41
N VAL A 61 12.24 -4.77 -3.54
CA VAL A 61 10.84 -4.64 -4.00
C VAL A 61 10.00 -3.89 -2.96
N GLU A 62 10.13 -4.21 -1.68
CA GLU A 62 9.37 -3.55 -0.63
C GLU A 62 9.80 -2.09 -0.42
N SER A 63 11.10 -1.76 -0.55
CA SER A 63 11.56 -0.37 -0.47
C SER A 63 11.04 0.50 -1.62
N LEU A 64 11.00 -0.05 -2.83
CA LEU A 64 10.45 0.63 -4.01
C LEU A 64 8.93 0.78 -3.90
N TRP A 65 8.21 -0.26 -3.48
CA TRP A 65 6.78 -0.18 -3.22
C TRP A 65 6.45 0.87 -2.17
N PHE A 66 7.20 0.88 -1.05
CA PHE A 66 7.09 1.89 0.00
C PHE A 66 7.27 3.31 -0.56
N SER A 67 8.26 3.51 -1.43
CA SER A 67 8.52 4.80 -2.08
C SER A 67 7.35 5.25 -2.95
N ILE A 68 6.77 4.34 -3.76
CA ILE A 68 5.58 4.63 -4.58
C ILE A 68 4.38 4.98 -3.69
N HIS A 69 4.16 4.21 -2.61
CA HIS A 69 3.04 4.43 -1.70
C HIS A 69 3.10 5.80 -1.02
N HIS A 70 4.28 6.19 -0.50
CA HIS A 70 4.45 7.52 0.09
C HIS A 70 4.30 8.65 -0.94
N ALA A 71 4.86 8.49 -2.15
CA ALA A 71 4.64 9.45 -3.22
C ALA A 71 3.15 9.58 -3.64
N ALA A 72 2.38 8.47 -3.59
CA ALA A 72 0.95 8.47 -3.91
C ALA A 72 0.10 9.13 -2.83
N THR A 73 0.53 9.04 -1.57
CA THR A 73 -0.12 9.64 -0.40
C THR A 73 0.38 11.05 -0.08
N SER A 74 1.31 11.60 -0.89
CA SER A 74 1.99 12.88 -0.66
C SER A 74 2.76 12.92 0.67
N GLU A 75 3.15 11.76 1.18
CA GLU A 75 4.01 11.63 2.35
C GLU A 75 5.49 11.67 1.91
N SER A 76 6.32 12.36 2.68
CA SER A 76 7.76 12.46 2.37
C SER A 76 8.54 11.24 2.86
N ILE A 77 9.48 10.78 2.03
CA ILE A 77 10.48 9.76 2.37
C ILE A 77 11.80 10.37 2.89
N ASP A 78 11.86 11.67 3.18
CA ASP A 78 13.12 12.35 3.56
C ASP A 78 13.76 11.80 4.85
N HIS A 79 12.98 11.12 5.69
CA HIS A 79 13.46 10.44 6.90
C HIS A 79 14.15 9.10 6.61
N MET A 80 14.13 8.62 5.37
CA MET A 80 14.68 7.33 4.98
C MET A 80 16.14 7.47 4.57
N GLU A 81 17.03 7.05 5.47
CA GLU A 81 18.47 7.11 5.26
C GLU A 81 19.06 5.73 4.91
N TYR A 82 20.15 5.75 4.15
CA TYR A 82 20.97 4.56 3.95
C TYR A 82 21.84 4.33 5.19
N GLY A 83 21.85 3.10 5.67
CA GLY A 83 22.68 2.67 6.79
C GLY A 83 23.41 1.37 6.48
N ILE A 84 24.51 1.13 7.18
CA ILE A 84 25.23 -0.15 7.14
C ILE A 84 25.04 -0.84 8.48
N GLU A 85 24.44 -2.02 8.44
CA GLU A 85 24.32 -2.91 9.60
C GLU A 85 25.38 -4.00 9.49
N HIS A 86 26.17 -4.19 10.55
CA HIS A 86 27.16 -5.26 10.61
C HIS A 86 26.51 -6.51 11.21
N THR A 87 26.31 -7.52 10.38
CA THR A 87 25.80 -8.82 10.78
C THR A 87 26.97 -9.79 11.04
N GLY A 88 26.70 -10.95 11.65
CA GLY A 88 27.71 -12.01 11.80
C GLY A 88 28.29 -12.52 10.48
N GLU A 89 27.62 -12.23 9.35
CA GLU A 89 28.02 -12.64 8.01
C GLU A 89 28.76 -11.53 7.25
N GLY A 90 28.77 -10.30 7.77
CA GLY A 90 29.39 -9.12 7.15
C GLY A 90 28.47 -7.91 7.11
N PRO A 91 28.91 -6.81 6.46
CA PRO A 91 28.14 -5.59 6.37
C PRO A 91 26.96 -5.74 5.38
N ASN A 92 25.83 -5.17 5.76
CA ASN A 92 24.58 -5.19 5.01
C ASN A 92 24.03 -3.77 4.86
N LEU A 93 23.76 -3.35 3.62
CA LEU A 93 23.13 -2.08 3.30
C LEU A 93 21.63 -2.15 3.65
N ARG A 94 21.16 -1.12 4.35
CA ARG A 94 19.75 -0.87 4.64
C ARG A 94 19.32 0.50 4.14
N TRP A 95 18.03 0.65 3.89
CA TRP A 95 17.37 1.92 3.68
C TRP A 95 16.12 1.98 4.56
N GLY A 96 16.18 2.79 5.62
CA GLY A 96 15.26 2.69 6.75
C GLY A 96 15.14 1.26 7.29
N ALA A 97 13.93 0.69 7.26
CA ALA A 97 13.70 -0.67 7.74
C ALA A 97 14.16 -1.77 6.75
N PHE A 98 14.35 -1.45 5.47
CA PHE A 98 14.53 -2.44 4.41
C PHE A 98 16.01 -2.85 4.24
N GLY A 99 16.29 -4.15 4.31
CA GLY A 99 17.62 -4.69 3.99
C GLY A 99 17.78 -4.85 2.47
N LEU A 100 18.71 -4.11 1.87
CA LEU A 100 18.86 -3.99 0.43
C LEU A 100 19.92 -4.92 -0.15
N SER A 101 20.97 -5.25 0.60
CA SER A 101 22.06 -6.08 0.11
C SER A 101 22.01 -7.53 0.63
N GLY A 102 22.71 -8.42 -0.06
CA GLY A 102 22.88 -9.82 0.37
C GLY A 102 24.31 -10.08 0.86
N VAL A 103 24.79 -9.34 1.86
CA VAL A 103 26.19 -9.36 2.34
C VAL A 103 27.20 -9.05 1.23
N ALA A 104 27.76 -7.83 1.24
CA ALA A 104 28.69 -7.39 0.20
C ALA A 104 29.89 -6.62 0.78
N ASP A 105 30.99 -6.56 0.04
CA ASP A 105 32.08 -5.62 0.34
C ASP A 105 31.62 -4.16 0.21
N GLU A 106 32.34 -3.21 0.81
CA GLU A 106 31.98 -1.78 0.80
C GLU A 106 31.76 -1.23 -0.63
N ALA A 107 32.55 -1.72 -1.60
CA ALA A 107 32.41 -1.34 -3.01
C ALA A 107 31.08 -1.84 -3.61
N GLY A 108 30.67 -3.06 -3.26
CA GLY A 108 29.40 -3.67 -3.65
C GLY A 108 28.21 -2.97 -3.00
N LEU A 109 28.32 -2.61 -1.72
CA LEU A 109 27.27 -1.83 -1.03
C LEU A 109 27.03 -0.49 -1.73
N ARG A 110 28.10 0.17 -2.18
CA ARG A 110 27.98 1.43 -2.95
C ARG A 110 27.25 1.24 -4.28
N VAL A 111 27.55 0.18 -5.03
CA VAL A 111 26.83 -0.14 -6.28
C VAL A 111 25.35 -0.39 -6.00
N VAL A 112 25.04 -1.18 -4.98
CA VAL A 112 23.66 -1.48 -4.57
C VAL A 112 22.91 -0.20 -4.17
N GLN A 113 23.56 0.68 -3.41
CA GLN A 113 23.01 1.98 -3.03
C GLN A 113 22.74 2.89 -4.24
N GLU A 114 23.68 2.98 -5.18
CA GLU A 114 23.56 3.82 -6.36
C GLU A 114 22.43 3.34 -7.28
N GLU A 115 22.32 2.04 -7.54
CA GLU A 115 21.25 1.46 -8.35
C GLU A 115 19.89 1.57 -7.66
N HIS A 116 19.80 1.28 -6.35
CA HIS A 116 18.57 1.47 -5.59
C HIS A 116 18.11 2.93 -5.63
N GLY A 117 19.03 3.89 -5.43
CA GLY A 117 18.69 5.32 -5.49
C GLY A 117 18.21 5.78 -6.86
N LYS A 118 18.73 5.20 -7.95
CA LYS A 118 18.20 5.45 -9.31
C LYS A 118 16.79 4.87 -9.46
N LEU A 119 16.56 3.64 -8.99
CA LEU A 119 15.26 3.00 -9.05
C LEU A 119 14.21 3.76 -8.25
N VAL A 120 14.52 4.20 -7.02
CA VAL A 120 13.60 5.03 -6.21
C VAL A 120 13.14 6.26 -7.00
N ARG A 121 14.08 7.03 -7.57
CA ARG A 121 13.73 8.21 -8.39
C ARG A 121 12.90 7.87 -9.62
N GLN A 122 13.12 6.71 -10.22
CA GLN A 122 12.39 6.25 -11.41
C GLN A 122 10.96 5.85 -11.06
N VAL A 123 10.75 5.12 -9.97
CA VAL A 123 9.42 4.60 -9.59
C VAL A 123 8.56 5.65 -8.90
N THR A 124 9.12 6.72 -8.35
CA THR A 124 8.35 7.83 -7.79
C THR A 124 7.86 8.82 -8.86
N CYS A 125 7.95 8.48 -10.15
CA CYS A 125 7.42 9.31 -11.22
C CYS A 125 5.89 9.16 -11.36
N GLU A 126 5.25 10.12 -12.04
CA GLU A 126 3.79 10.20 -12.14
C GLU A 126 3.14 8.96 -12.79
N GLU A 127 3.86 8.20 -13.63
CA GLU A 127 3.33 6.97 -14.25
C GLU A 127 2.96 5.91 -13.20
N TYR A 128 3.84 5.65 -12.24
CA TYR A 128 3.61 4.64 -11.20
C TYR A 128 2.77 5.18 -10.05
N VAL A 129 2.95 6.46 -9.73
CA VAL A 129 2.29 7.11 -8.60
C VAL A 129 0.84 7.48 -8.92
N GLY A 130 0.55 7.95 -10.13
CA GLY A 130 -0.77 8.44 -10.53
C GLY A 130 -1.84 7.35 -10.44
N ALA A 131 -1.55 6.15 -10.96
CA ALA A 131 -2.48 5.03 -10.91
C ALA A 131 -2.83 4.61 -9.47
N LEU A 132 -1.84 4.54 -8.58
CA LEU A 132 -2.08 4.24 -7.16
C LEU A 132 -2.84 5.37 -6.47
N ARG A 133 -2.47 6.63 -6.73
CA ARG A 133 -3.12 7.82 -6.17
C ARG A 133 -4.61 7.87 -6.54
N GLU A 134 -4.95 7.55 -7.79
CA GLU A 134 -6.35 7.49 -8.24
C GLU A 134 -7.14 6.41 -7.49
N GLU A 135 -6.60 5.21 -7.35
CA GLU A 135 -7.28 4.11 -6.66
C GLU A 135 -7.41 4.38 -5.15
N LEU A 136 -6.39 4.96 -4.52
CA LEU A 136 -6.46 5.40 -3.11
C LEU A 136 -7.54 6.46 -2.91
N SER A 137 -7.66 7.42 -3.84
CA SER A 137 -8.71 8.43 -3.83
C SER A 137 -10.11 7.82 -3.95
N ARG A 138 -10.29 6.86 -4.88
CA ARG A 138 -11.56 6.13 -5.03
C ARG A 138 -11.94 5.33 -3.80
N TRP A 139 -10.97 4.70 -3.15
CA TRP A 139 -11.18 3.96 -1.92
C TRP A 139 -11.56 4.88 -0.75
N ALA A 140 -10.89 6.02 -0.61
CA ALA A 140 -11.24 7.04 0.38
C ALA A 140 -12.66 7.57 0.16
N GLN A 141 -13.04 7.91 -1.08
CA GLN A 141 -14.40 8.34 -1.42
C GLN A 141 -15.46 7.26 -1.09
N ALA A 142 -15.16 5.98 -1.36
CA ALA A 142 -16.07 4.89 -1.03
C ALA A 142 -16.26 4.72 0.48
N ARG A 143 -15.19 4.90 1.27
CA ARG A 143 -15.26 4.92 2.74
C ARG A 143 -16.08 6.11 3.23
N ASP A 144 -15.87 7.29 2.68
CA ASP A 144 -16.57 8.50 3.12
C ASP A 144 -18.08 8.39 2.82
N ALA A 145 -18.48 7.76 1.71
CA ALA A 145 -19.87 7.44 1.42
C ALA A 145 -20.50 6.46 2.44
N ILE A 146 -19.74 5.50 2.97
CA ILE A 146 -20.21 4.64 4.06
C ILE A 146 -20.42 5.47 5.33
N ASN A 147 -19.47 6.33 5.67
CA ASN A 147 -19.55 7.18 6.87
C ASN A 147 -20.78 8.10 6.81
N GLU A 148 -21.05 8.72 5.66
CA GLU A 148 -22.24 9.56 5.45
C GLU A 148 -23.55 8.76 5.68
N GLU A 149 -23.64 7.55 5.14
CA GLU A 149 -24.80 6.69 5.36
C GLU A 149 -24.94 6.26 6.82
N VAL A 150 -23.84 5.95 7.50
CA VAL A 150 -23.83 5.65 8.94
C VAL A 150 -24.31 6.84 9.76
N ASP A 151 -23.84 8.05 9.45
CA ASP A 151 -24.26 9.28 10.13
C ASP A 151 -25.77 9.53 9.96
N ILE A 152 -26.29 9.32 8.75
CA ILE A 152 -27.74 9.39 8.48
C ILE A 152 -28.52 8.38 9.33
N LEU A 153 -28.02 7.14 9.44
CA LEU A 153 -28.68 6.10 10.24
C LEU A 153 -28.68 6.45 11.74
N VAL A 154 -27.56 6.98 12.24
CA VAL A 154 -27.44 7.47 13.63
C VAL A 154 -28.42 8.62 13.87
N LEU A 155 -28.45 9.64 13.01
CA LEU A 155 -29.38 10.77 13.10
C LEU A 155 -30.85 10.31 13.11
N ARG A 156 -31.17 9.31 12.30
CA ARG A 156 -32.53 8.75 12.21
C ARG A 156 -32.88 7.78 13.35
N HIS A 157 -31.96 7.55 14.29
CA HIS A 157 -32.14 6.61 15.41
C HIS A 157 -32.54 5.19 14.92
N LEU A 158 -32.02 4.80 13.75
CA LEU A 158 -32.28 3.51 13.13
C LEU A 158 -31.32 2.46 13.73
N VAL A 159 -31.57 2.12 15.00
CA VAL A 159 -30.82 1.09 15.73
C VAL A 159 -31.69 -0.17 15.87
N PRO A 160 -31.16 -1.39 15.64
CA PRO A 160 -31.90 -2.63 15.84
C PRO A 160 -32.51 -2.69 17.25
N GLY A 161 -33.82 -2.92 17.35
CA GLY A 161 -34.55 -3.07 18.62
C GLY A 161 -35.18 -1.80 19.22
N THR A 162 -34.84 -0.60 18.75
CA THR A 162 -35.42 0.68 19.24
C THR A 162 -35.98 1.59 18.14
N CYS A 163 -35.86 1.16 16.88
CA CYS A 163 -36.30 1.90 15.71
C CYS A 163 -37.84 1.81 15.49
N ARG A 164 -38.47 2.93 15.10
CA ARG A 164 -39.92 3.01 14.77
C ARG A 164 -40.40 2.06 13.67
N LEU A 165 -39.48 1.52 12.87
CA LEU A 165 -39.74 0.59 11.76
C LEU A 165 -39.50 -0.89 12.14
N CYS A 166 -39.09 -1.19 13.37
CA CYS A 166 -38.97 -2.58 13.81
C CYS A 166 -40.37 -3.21 13.87
N PRO A 167 -40.60 -4.40 13.29
CA PRO A 167 -41.85 -5.13 13.50
C PRO A 167 -42.01 -5.41 15.00
N ARG A 168 -43.20 -5.10 15.54
CA ARG A 168 -43.56 -5.39 16.92
C ARG A 168 -43.78 -6.87 17.14
#